data_AF-A0A6G8J5Q4-F1
#
_entry.id   AF-A0A6G8J5Q4-F1
#
_cell.length_a   1.000
_cell.length_b   1.000
_cell.length_c   1.000
_cell.angle_alpha   90.00
_cell.angle_beta   90.00
_cell.angle_gamma   90.00
#
_symmetry.space_group_name_H-M   'P 1'
#
loop_
_entity.id
_entity.type
_entity.pdbx_description
1 polymer ?
#
loop_
_entity_poly.entity_id
_entity_poly.type
_entity_poly.pdbx_seq_one_letter_code
_entity_poly.pdbx_strand_id
1 'polypeptide(L)'
;MRNVSDKLNHSQHDGNWYVCSLVVQVRPEKLEQVKTALNAMPYTEVHGEKAEEGKLVVVLEADFQPALVERMESIKDIDGVIVVSLIYSQQDEQF
;
A
#
# COMPACT_ATOMS: atom_id res chain seq x y z
N MET A 1 38.62 0.33 1.20
CA MET A 1 37.37 -0.12 1.86
C MET A 1 36.23 0.60 1.15
N ARG A 2 35.35 -0.11 0.42
CA ARG A 2 34.19 0.51 -0.23
C ARG A 2 33.09 0.66 0.83
N ASN A 3 32.65 1.88 1.08
CA ASN A 3 31.57 2.15 2.03
C ASN A 3 30.30 1.42 1.58
N VAL A 4 29.69 0.69 2.51
CA VAL A 4 28.44 -0.06 2.28
C VAL A 4 27.24 0.90 2.13
N SER A 5 27.40 2.17 2.51
CA SER A 5 26.37 3.21 2.46
C SER A 5 25.94 3.65 1.06
N ASP A 6 26.71 3.33 0.01
CA ASP A 6 26.32 3.61 -1.39
C ASP A 6 25.24 2.65 -1.93
N LYS A 7 24.95 1.53 -1.23
CA LYS A 7 23.97 0.53 -1.71
C LYS A 7 22.52 0.81 -1.31
N LEU A 8 22.24 1.94 -0.65
CA LEU A 8 20.88 2.33 -0.25
C LEU A 8 20.33 3.49 -1.11
N ASN A 9 21.00 3.84 -2.20
CA ASN A 9 20.47 4.83 -3.13
C ASN A 9 19.44 4.16 -4.05
N HIS A 10 18.26 3.84 -3.51
CA HIS A 10 17.08 3.72 -4.35
C HIS A 10 16.81 5.13 -4.87
N SER A 11 17.38 5.45 -6.03
CA SER A 11 17.20 6.75 -6.67
C SER A 11 15.72 6.95 -7.01
N GLN A 12 15.12 8.02 -6.49
CA GLN A 12 13.92 8.61 -7.08
C GLN A 12 14.24 8.85 -8.56
N HIS A 13 13.64 8.05 -9.46
CA HIS A 13 13.67 8.34 -10.88
C HIS A 13 12.39 9.10 -11.20
N ASP A 14 12.55 10.39 -11.51
CA ASP A 14 11.47 11.22 -12.07
C ASP A 14 10.92 10.49 -13.31
N GLY A 15 9.70 9.96 -13.21
CA GLY A 15 9.02 9.25 -14.31
C GLY A 15 8.59 7.81 -14.01
N ASN A 16 9.06 7.19 -12.92
CA ASN A 16 8.56 5.87 -12.51
C ASN A 16 7.29 5.99 -11.66
N TRP A 17 6.25 5.23 -12.02
CA TRP A 17 5.01 5.16 -11.24
C TRP A 17 4.65 3.71 -10.92
N TYR A 18 4.30 3.45 -9.67
CA TYR A 18 3.95 2.13 -9.15
C TYR A 18 2.49 2.16 -8.71
N VAL A 19 1.70 1.22 -9.20
CA VAL A 19 0.30 1.04 -8.78
C VAL A 19 0.13 -0.41 -8.33
N CYS A 20 -0.42 -0.62 -7.15
CA CYS A 20 -0.73 -1.98 -6.68
C CYS A 20 -2.12 -2.08 -6.08
N SER A 21 -2.75 -3.23 -6.27
CA SER A 21 -4.03 -3.59 -5.68
C SER A 21 -3.84 -4.62 -4.57
N LEU A 22 -4.45 -4.33 -3.43
CA LEU A 22 -4.41 -5.10 -2.21
C LEU A 22 -5.81 -5.59 -1.85
N VAL A 23 -5.87 -6.79 -1.27
CA VAL A 23 -7.00 -7.18 -0.44
C VAL A 23 -6.59 -7.01 1.02
N VAL A 24 -7.32 -6.16 1.73
CA VAL A 24 -7.15 -5.93 3.15
C VAL A 24 -8.30 -6.63 3.88
N GLN A 25 -7.95 -7.68 4.62
CA GLN A 25 -8.87 -8.36 5.52
C GLN A 25 -8.89 -7.60 6.85
N VAL A 26 -10.07 -7.18 7.27
CA VAL A 26 -10.32 -6.44 8.50
C VAL A 26 -11.31 -7.21 9.38
N ARG A 27 -11.35 -6.84 10.66
CA ARG A 27 -12.43 -7.19 11.57
C ARG A 27 -13.71 -6.48 11.12
N PRO A 28 -14.83 -7.18 10.84
CA PRO A 28 -16.06 -6.55 10.37
C PRO A 28 -16.54 -5.40 11.27
N GLU A 29 -16.37 -5.52 12.59
CA GLU A 29 -16.75 -4.49 13.56
C GLU A 29 -15.90 -3.22 13.51
N LYS A 30 -14.74 -3.25 12.83
CA LYS A 30 -13.84 -2.10 12.62
C LYS A 30 -13.78 -1.64 11.17
N LEU A 31 -14.61 -2.18 10.29
CA LEU A 31 -14.51 -1.93 8.84
C LEU A 31 -14.57 -0.44 8.50
N GLU A 32 -15.55 0.29 9.03
CA GLU A 32 -15.69 1.73 8.76
C GLU A 32 -14.52 2.54 9.34
N GLN A 33 -13.98 2.15 10.49
CA GLN A 33 -12.79 2.77 11.09
C GLN A 33 -11.57 2.58 10.18
N VAL A 34 -11.31 1.34 9.75
CA VAL A 34 -10.17 1.02 8.88
C VAL A 34 -10.32 1.71 7.52
N LYS A 35 -11.51 1.68 6.91
CA LYS A 35 -11.80 2.39 5.66
C LYS A 35 -11.57 3.90 5.78
N THR A 36 -11.99 4.50 6.89
CA THR A 36 -11.73 5.92 7.17
C THR A 36 -10.22 6.21 7.27
N ALA A 37 -9.48 5.36 7.98
CA ALA A 37 -8.03 5.49 8.10
C ALA A 37 -7.33 5.35 6.73
N LEU A 38 -7.70 4.34 5.94
CA LEU A 38 -7.17 4.11 4.60
C LEU A 38 -7.40 5.29 3.67
N ASN A 39 -8.62 5.83 3.61
CA ASN A 39 -8.94 6.97 2.75
C ASN A 39 -8.28 8.28 3.21
N ALA A 40 -7.78 8.35 4.44
CA ALA A 40 -6.98 9.48 4.92
C ALA A 40 -5.49 9.35 4.58
N MET A 41 -5.03 8.17 4.16
CA MET A 41 -3.64 7.95 3.77
C MET A 41 -3.38 8.52 2.37
N PRO A 42 -2.28 9.26 2.17
CA PRO A 42 -1.90 9.72 0.84
C PRO A 42 -1.72 8.56 -0.13
N TYR A 43 -2.16 8.76 -1.38
CA TYR A 43 -2.02 7.79 -2.48
C TYR A 43 -2.58 6.39 -2.15
N THR A 44 -3.69 6.37 -1.42
CA THR A 44 -4.42 5.18 -1.00
C THR A 44 -5.89 5.38 -1.27
N GLU A 45 -6.53 4.43 -1.95
CA GLU A 45 -7.96 4.48 -2.24
C GLU A 45 -8.62 3.12 -1.97
N VAL A 46 -9.80 3.12 -1.38
CA VAL A 46 -10.66 1.93 -1.25
C VAL A 46 -11.63 1.88 -2.43
N HIS A 47 -11.43 0.95 -3.36
CA HIS A 47 -12.29 0.78 -4.56
C HIS A 47 -13.44 -0.20 -4.38
N GLY A 48 -13.39 -1.06 -3.37
CA GLY A 48 -14.43 -2.06 -3.16
C GLY A 48 -14.42 -2.58 -1.74
N GLU A 49 -15.59 -3.07 -1.32
CA GLU A 49 -15.75 -3.70 -0.01
C GLU A 49 -16.70 -4.88 -0.09
N LYS A 50 -16.44 -5.88 0.76
CA LYS A 50 -17.36 -6.96 1.06
C LYS A 50 -17.54 -7.01 2.57
N ALA A 51 -18.45 -6.18 3.07
CA ALA A 51 -18.56 -5.87 4.49
C ALA A 51 -18.83 -7.11 5.37
N GLU A 52 -19.70 -8.00 4.89
CA GLU A 52 -20.04 -9.27 5.55
C GLU A 52 -18.82 -10.20 5.75
N GLU A 53 -17.82 -10.10 4.86
CA GLU A 53 -16.58 -10.85 4.95
C GLU A 53 -15.43 -10.05 5.54
N GLY A 54 -15.62 -8.76 5.86
CA GLY A 54 -14.56 -7.88 6.34
C GLY A 54 -13.44 -7.68 5.31
N LYS A 55 -13.74 -7.60 4.01
CA LYS A 55 -12.71 -7.42 2.96
C LYS A 55 -12.82 -6.05 2.33
N LEU A 56 -11.66 -5.43 2.11
CA LEU A 56 -11.52 -4.18 1.36
C LEU A 56 -10.57 -4.42 0.18
N VAL A 57 -10.92 -3.87 -0.99
CA VAL A 57 -10.03 -3.75 -2.14
C VAL A 57 -9.43 -2.36 -2.10
N VAL A 58 -8.11 -2.30 -1.96
CA VAL A 58 -7.37 -1.06 -1.77
C VAL A 58 -6.37 -0.90 -2.92
N VAL A 59 -6.26 0.29 -3.49
CA VAL A 59 -5.22 0.63 -4.45
C VAL A 59 -4.25 1.60 -3.80
N LEU A 60 -2.95 1.32 -3.97
CA LEU A 60 -1.86 2.19 -3.57
C LEU A 60 -1.09 2.65 -4.79
N GLU A 61 -0.67 3.92 -4.76
CA GLU A 61 0.16 4.51 -5.79
C GLU A 61 1.43 5.12 -5.19
N ALA A 62 2.55 5.03 -5.88
CA ALA A 62 3.79 5.67 -5.46
C ALA A 62 4.67 6.01 -6.66
N ASP A 63 5.42 7.08 -6.56
CA ASP A 63 6.56 7.39 -7.45
C ASP A 63 7.82 6.59 -7.09
N PHE A 64 7.77 5.84 -5.98
CA PHE A 64 8.92 5.18 -5.40
C PHE A 64 8.57 3.84 -4.74
N GLN A 65 9.24 2.77 -5.15
CA GLN A 65 8.92 1.41 -4.68
C GLN A 65 9.04 1.23 -3.15
N PRO A 66 10.09 1.73 -2.46
CA PRO A 66 10.15 1.66 -1.00
C PRO A 66 8.97 2.34 -0.28
N ALA A 67 8.45 3.45 -0.82
CA ALA A 67 7.28 4.13 -0.25
C ALA A 67 6.02 3.26 -0.31
N LEU A 68 5.89 2.42 -1.35
CA LEU A 68 4.81 1.44 -1.45
C LEU A 68 4.88 0.40 -0.33
N VAL A 69 6.09 -0.12 -0.04
CA VAL A 69 6.32 -1.11 1.01
C VAL A 69 6.04 -0.51 2.40
N GLU A 70 6.57 0.67 2.68
CA GLU A 70 6.29 1.39 3.94
C GLU A 70 4.80 1.63 4.16
N ARG A 71 4.07 1.93 3.08
CA ARG A 71 2.62 2.12 3.14
C ARG A 71 1.87 0.81 3.39
N MET A 72 2.29 -0.30 2.77
CA MET A 72 1.72 -1.61 3.08
C MET A 72 1.93 -2.00 4.55
N GLU A 73 3.12 -1.75 5.11
CA GLU A 73 3.37 -1.97 6.55
C GLU A 73 2.48 -1.07 7.42
N SER A 74 2.35 0.21 7.05
CA SER A 74 1.46 1.15 7.78
C SER A 74 0.00 0.67 7.79
N ILE A 75 -0.48 0.03 6.71
CA ILE A 75 -1.82 -0.55 6.66
C ILE A 75 -1.94 -1.73 7.62
N LYS A 76 -0.93 -2.60 7.70
CA LYS A 76 -0.94 -3.75 8.62
C LYS A 76 -1.06 -3.31 10.09
N ASP A 77 -0.50 -2.15 10.42
CA ASP A 77 -0.51 -1.59 11.77
C ASP A 77 -1.83 -0.90 12.15
N ILE A 78 -2.77 -0.73 11.21
CA ILE A 78 -4.09 -0.16 11.51
C ILE A 78 -4.87 -1.14 12.39
N ASP A 79 -5.31 -0.65 13.55
CA ASP A 79 -6.14 -1.43 14.47
C ASP A 79 -7.43 -1.93 13.78
N GLY A 80 -7.56 -3.25 13.71
CA GLY A 80 -8.65 -3.93 13.00
C GLY A 80 -8.23 -4.62 11.73
N VAL A 81 -7.05 -4.34 11.17
CA VAL A 81 -6.48 -5.10 10.05
C VAL A 81 -5.99 -6.46 10.56
N ILE A 82 -6.28 -7.50 9.77
CA ILE A 82 -5.92 -8.89 10.04
C ILE A 82 -4.86 -9.35 9.04
N VAL A 83 -5.08 -9.08 7.75
CA VAL A 83 -4.19 -9.48 6.66
C VAL A 83 -4.17 -8.40 5.58
N VAL A 84 -2.98 -8.17 5.00
CA VAL A 84 -2.80 -7.41 3.76
C VAL A 84 -2.20 -8.34 2.71
N SER A 85 -2.92 -8.56 1.61
CA SER A 85 -2.50 -9.45 0.51
C SER A 85 -2.36 -8.67 -0.79
N LEU A 86 -1.20 -8.73 -1.42
CA LEU A 86 -0.96 -8.17 -2.75
C LEU A 86 -1.62 -9.04 -3.81
N ILE A 87 -2.50 -8.47 -4.61
CA ILE A 87 -3.19 -9.15 -5.72
C ILE A 87 -2.54 -8.81 -7.06
N TYR A 88 -2.22 -7.54 -7.26
CA TYR A 88 -1.68 -7.04 -8.52
C TYR A 88 -0.71 -5.89 -8.28
N SER A 89 0.33 -5.80 -9.09
CA SER A 89 1.25 -4.66 -9.12
C SER A 89 1.62 -4.37 -10.57
N GLN A 90 1.63 -3.08 -10.91
CA GLN A 90 2.13 -2.54 -12.17
C GLN A 90 3.18 -1.49 -11.86
N GLN A 91 4.19 -1.44 -12.73
CA GLN A 91 5.20 -0.40 -12.74
C GLN A 91 5.23 0.19 -14.14
N ASP A 92 5.14 1.52 -14.22
CA ASP A 92 5.38 2.28 -15.44
C ASP A 92 6.77 2.89 -15.33
N GLU A 93 7.68 2.50 -16.23
CA GLU A 93 9.04 3.02 -16.30
C GLU A 93 9.18 3.86 -17.57
N GLN A 94 9.46 5.16 -17.43
CA GLN A 94 9.82 5.99 -18.58
C GLN A 94 11.34 5.95 -18.78
N PHE A 95 11.76 5.44 -19.94
CA PHE A 95 13.16 5.30 -20.37
C PHE A 95 13.76 6.60 -20.93
#